data_AF-A0A8S3EGC6-F1
#
_entry.id   AF-A0A8S3EGC6-F1
#
_cell.length_a   1.000
_cell.length_b   1.000
_cell.length_c   1.000
_cell.angle_alpha   90.00
_cell.angle_beta   90.00
_cell.angle_gamma   90.00
#
_symmetry.space_group_name_H-M   'P 1'
#
loop_
_entity.id
_entity.type
_entity.pdbx_description
1 polymer ?
#
loop_
_entity_poly.entity_id
_entity_poly.type
_entity_poly.pdbx_seq_one_letter_code
_entity_poly.pdbx_strand_id
1 'polypeptide(L)'
;MESLIRNQEMRMTESEFQFQLIKEHLKSNKCNYVFIVEDATSSICRIDYDATSNSFTGFSSPLIDGVPQSNFFQTENFEQLELWFNEIDKAKFINLYMLKSLVLSDPPFILAAYGSNYK
;
A
#
# COMPACT_ATOMS: atom_id res chain seq x y z
N MET A 1 -14.38 9.55 11.11
CA MET A 1 -13.00 9.07 10.88
C MET A 1 -12.78 7.66 11.40
N GLU A 2 -13.32 7.27 12.55
CA GLU A 2 -13.15 5.90 13.09
C GLU A 2 -13.80 4.76 12.27
N SER A 3 -14.72 5.07 11.35
CA SER A 3 -15.45 4.06 10.56
C SER A 3 -14.71 3.58 9.30
N LEU A 4 -13.64 4.26 8.87
CA LEU A 4 -12.85 3.85 7.69
C LEU A 4 -11.83 2.74 8.02
N ILE A 5 -11.48 2.59 9.30
CA ILE A 5 -10.44 1.66 9.77
C ILE A 5 -11.07 0.36 10.33
N ARG A 6 -12.39 0.31 10.55
CA ARG A 6 -13.08 -0.81 11.22
C ARG A 6 -13.69 -1.88 10.33
N ASN A 7 -13.46 -1.87 9.01
CA ASN A 7 -13.71 -3.06 8.19
C ASN A 7 -12.50 -4.01 8.32
N GLN A 8 -12.47 -4.75 9.43
CA GLN A 8 -11.40 -5.65 9.87
C GLN A 8 -11.18 -6.90 9.00
N GLU A 9 -11.69 -6.97 7.78
CA GLU A 9 -11.48 -8.12 6.88
C GLU A 9 -10.62 -7.82 5.65
N MET A 10 -10.31 -6.54 5.36
CA MET A 10 -9.35 -6.20 4.31
C MET A 10 -7.98 -5.92 4.93
N ARG A 11 -7.17 -6.96 5.03
CA ARG A 11 -5.73 -6.80 5.27
C ARG A 11 -5.10 -6.35 3.97
N MET A 12 -4.67 -5.09 3.90
CA MET A 12 -3.86 -4.62 2.79
C MET A 12 -2.42 -5.07 3.01
N THR A 13 -1.82 -5.70 2.00
CA THR A 13 -0.38 -5.96 1.96
C THR A 13 0.34 -4.74 1.42
N GLU A 14 1.52 -4.42 1.95
CA GLU A 14 2.32 -3.31 1.42
C GLU A 14 2.64 -3.52 -0.06
N SER A 15 2.51 -2.44 -0.84
CA SER A 15 2.83 -2.39 -2.27
C SER A 15 1.97 -3.32 -3.14
N GLU A 16 0.89 -3.89 -2.63
CA GLU A 16 -0.02 -4.75 -3.39
C GLU A 16 -1.21 -3.95 -3.98
N PHE A 17 -1.44 -4.10 -5.29
CA PHE A 17 -2.59 -3.49 -5.96
C PHE A 17 -3.82 -4.42 -5.93
N GLN A 18 -4.91 -3.92 -5.36
CA GLN A 18 -6.16 -4.68 -5.20
C GLN A 18 -7.06 -4.66 -6.45
N PHE A 19 -6.52 -4.99 -7.62
CA PHE A 19 -7.24 -4.87 -8.89
C PHE A 19 -8.54 -5.67 -8.95
N GLN A 20 -8.58 -6.85 -8.33
CA GLN A 20 -9.77 -7.70 -8.35
C GLN A 20 -10.92 -7.08 -7.56
N LEU A 21 -10.63 -6.55 -6.36
CA LEU A 21 -11.62 -5.88 -5.52
C LEU A 21 -12.17 -4.62 -6.19
N ILE A 22 -11.33 -3.89 -6.93
CA ILE A 22 -11.79 -2.75 -7.74
C ILE A 22 -12.77 -3.18 -8.83
N LYS A 23 -12.45 -4.24 -9.58
CA LYS A 23 -13.35 -4.73 -10.63
C LYS A 23 -14.72 -5.09 -10.06
N GLU A 24 -14.74 -5.72 -8.90
CA GLU A 24 -15.96 -6.08 -8.18
C GLU A 24 -16.72 -4.84 -7.69
N HIS A 25 -16.02 -3.87 -7.09
CA HIS A 25 -16.57 -2.59 -6.63
C HIS A 25 -17.18 -1.75 -7.76
N LEU A 26 -16.51 -1.69 -8.92
CA LEU A 26 -17.02 -0.95 -10.08
C LEU A 26 -18.22 -1.64 -10.72
N LYS A 27 -18.21 -2.98 -10.77
CA LYS A 27 -19.34 -3.76 -11.26
C LYS A 27 -20.57 -3.61 -10.36
N SER A 28 -20.40 -3.65 -9.05
CA SER A 28 -21.51 -3.51 -8.09
C SER A 28 -22.13 -2.11 -8.15
N ASN A 29 -21.31 -1.08 -8.31
CA ASN A 29 -21.74 0.31 -8.42
C ASN A 29 -22.15 0.75 -9.85
N LYS A 30 -22.13 -0.18 -10.83
CA LYS A 30 -22.41 0.09 -12.25
C LYS A 30 -21.63 1.30 -12.78
N CYS A 31 -20.38 1.44 -12.36
CA CYS A 31 -19.55 2.59 -12.67
C CYS A 31 -18.40 2.18 -13.58
N ASN A 32 -18.27 2.85 -14.72
CA ASN A 32 -17.21 2.58 -15.71
C ASN A 32 -16.08 3.61 -15.68
N TYR A 33 -16.25 4.69 -14.90
CA TYR A 33 -15.33 5.83 -14.87
C TYR A 33 -14.95 6.16 -13.44
N VAL A 34 -13.65 6.35 -13.22
CA VAL A 34 -13.09 6.62 -11.91
C VAL A 34 -12.02 7.70 -12.01
N PHE A 35 -11.80 8.40 -10.91
CA PHE A 35 -10.58 9.16 -10.70
C PHE A 35 -9.62 8.34 -9.85
N ILE A 36 -8.35 8.35 -10.22
CA ILE A 36 -7.25 7.84 -9.39
C ILE A 36 -6.53 9.06 -8.81
N VAL A 37 -6.33 9.04 -7.51
CA VAL A 37 -5.63 10.09 -6.77
C VAL A 37 -4.48 9.45 -6.03
N GLU A 38 -3.33 10.11 -6.07
CA GLU A 38 -2.17 9.78 -5.24
C GLU A 38 -2.09 10.79 -4.09
N ASP A 39 -1.88 10.30 -2.88
CA ASP A 39 -1.63 11.12 -1.70
C ASP A 39 -0.49 10.52 -0.86
N ALA A 40 0.22 11.35 -0.12
CA ALA A 40 1.38 10.97 0.67
C ALA A 40 1.24 11.52 2.09
N THR A 41 1.24 10.64 3.09
CA THR A 41 1.17 11.03 4.50
C THR A 41 2.45 10.66 5.23
N SER A 42 2.88 11.49 6.18
CA SER A 42 4.08 11.19 6.97
C SER A 42 3.85 9.96 7.86
N SER A 43 4.84 9.08 7.93
CA SER A 43 4.81 7.87 8.75
C SER A 43 5.79 7.97 9.91
N ILE A 44 5.48 7.22 10.98
CA ILE A 44 6.49 6.91 12.01
C ILE A 44 7.36 5.80 11.41
N CYS A 45 8.66 6.05 11.28
CA CYS A 45 9.60 5.05 10.79
C CYS A 45 9.63 3.83 11.71
N ARG A 46 8.89 2.79 11.34
CA ARG A 46 8.81 1.51 12.04
C ARG A 46 8.93 0.40 11.01
N ILE A 47 9.75 -0.60 11.33
CA ILE A 47 9.87 -1.83 10.54
C ILE A 47 9.05 -2.90 11.23
N ASP A 48 8.14 -3.52 10.50
CA ASP A 48 7.26 -4.58 11.00
C ASP A 48 7.36 -5.82 10.11
N TYR A 49 7.35 -7.00 10.72
CA TYR A 49 7.33 -8.27 10.02
C TYR A 49 5.89 -8.69 9.69
N ASP A 50 5.63 -8.98 8.43
CA ASP A 50 4.39 -9.55 7.94
C ASP A 50 4.51 -11.07 7.76
N ALA A 51 3.93 -11.81 8.71
CA ALA A 51 3.93 -13.27 8.68
C ALA A 51 3.16 -13.89 7.50
N THR A 52 2.26 -13.14 6.85
CA THR A 52 1.47 -13.67 5.72
C THR A 52 2.29 -13.72 4.44
N SER A 53 3.05 -12.67 4.15
CA SER A 53 3.94 -12.59 2.99
C SER A 53 5.38 -13.04 3.29
N ASN A 54 5.72 -13.31 4.55
CA ASN A 54 7.09 -13.52 5.01
C ASN A 54 8.01 -12.36 4.61
N SER A 55 7.53 -11.13 4.75
CA SER A 55 8.25 -9.93 4.32
C SER A 55 8.33 -8.89 5.44
N PHE A 56 9.26 -7.95 5.28
CA PHE A 56 9.42 -6.82 6.19
C PHE A 56 8.84 -5.57 5.55
N THR A 57 8.06 -4.83 6.32
CA THR A 57 7.39 -3.59 5.89
C THR A 57 8.02 -2.37 6.54
N GLY A 58 7.83 -1.18 5.93
CA GLY A 58 8.31 0.09 6.49
C GLY A 58 9.67 0.56 5.96
N PHE A 59 10.25 -0.18 5.02
CA PHE A 59 11.31 0.32 4.16
C PHE A 59 10.71 1.07 2.96
N SER A 60 11.51 1.91 2.30
CA SER A 60 11.08 2.56 1.06
C SER A 60 11.02 1.53 -0.06
N SER A 61 9.81 1.25 -0.56
CA SER A 61 9.59 0.25 -1.61
C SER A 61 10.19 0.73 -2.94
N PRO A 62 10.94 -0.11 -3.66
CA PRO A 62 11.42 0.26 -4.99
C PRO A 62 10.25 0.34 -5.98
N LEU A 63 10.36 1.29 -6.91
CA LEU A 63 9.39 1.50 -7.99
C LEU A 63 9.96 0.98 -9.31
N ILE A 64 9.14 0.24 -10.06
CA ILE A 64 9.39 -0.10 -11.47
C ILE A 64 8.29 0.57 -12.30
N ASP A 65 8.68 1.46 -13.21
CA ASP A 65 7.75 2.22 -14.06
C ASP A 65 6.65 2.97 -13.26
N GLY A 66 7.01 3.46 -12.07
CA GLY A 66 6.10 4.15 -11.16
C GLY A 66 5.19 3.23 -10.33
N VAL A 67 5.34 1.91 -10.44
CA VAL A 67 4.58 0.92 -9.67
C VAL A 67 5.45 0.33 -8.56
N PRO A 68 5.02 0.35 -7.30
CA PRO A 68 5.76 -0.26 -6.20
C PRO A 68 5.79 -1.79 -6.34
N GLN A 69 6.94 -2.37 -5.98
CA GLN A 69 7.08 -3.83 -5.97
C GLN A 69 6.54 -4.43 -4.67
N SER A 70 5.54 -5.29 -4.79
CA SER A 70 4.98 -6.05 -3.66
C SER A 70 6.00 -7.07 -3.12
N ASN A 71 6.04 -7.23 -1.79
CA ASN A 71 6.88 -8.21 -1.08
C ASN A 71 8.39 -8.12 -1.41
N PHE A 72 8.90 -6.93 -1.75
CA PHE A 72 10.30 -6.76 -2.14
C PHE A 72 11.29 -7.15 -1.02
N PHE A 73 11.00 -6.76 0.21
CA PHE A 73 11.84 -7.06 1.38
C PHE A 73 11.47 -8.40 2.01
N GLN A 74 11.44 -9.45 1.20
CA GLN A 74 11.23 -10.83 1.62
C GLN A 74 12.58 -11.55 1.76
N THR A 75 12.87 -12.06 2.96
CA THR A 75 14.10 -12.82 3.22
C THR A 75 13.92 -13.77 4.39
N GLU A 76 14.58 -14.93 4.32
CA GLU A 76 14.78 -15.84 5.45
C GLU A 76 16.18 -15.73 6.05
N ASN A 77 17.07 -14.91 5.46
CA ASN A 77 18.42 -14.68 5.93
C ASN A 77 18.48 -13.43 6.83
N PHE A 78 18.94 -13.59 8.07
CA PHE A 78 19.14 -12.50 9.03
C PHE A 78 20.19 -11.49 8.57
N GLU A 79 21.28 -11.91 7.93
CA GLU A 79 22.34 -11.02 7.41
C GLU A 79 21.78 -10.08 6.35
N GLN A 80 20.86 -10.58 5.51
CA GLN A 80 20.17 -9.77 4.51
C GLN A 80 19.26 -8.72 5.14
N LEU A 81 18.56 -9.08 6.22
CA LEU A 81 17.74 -8.13 6.99
C LEU A 81 18.61 -7.06 7.65
N GLU A 82 19.74 -7.45 8.25
CA GLU A 82 20.69 -6.53 8.86
C GLU A 82 21.26 -5.54 7.82
N LEU A 83 21.62 -6.05 6.64
CA LEU A 83 22.05 -5.22 5.51
C LEU A 83 20.97 -4.18 5.16
N TRP A 84 19.72 -4.61 4.95
CA TRP A 84 18.62 -3.69 4.65
C TRP A 84 18.37 -2.68 5.76
N PHE A 85 18.44 -3.11 7.02
CA PHE A 85 18.23 -2.23 8.16
C PHE A 85 19.24 -1.08 8.20
N ASN A 86 20.47 -1.32 7.77
CA ASN A 86 21.55 -0.35 7.80
C ASN A 86 21.65 0.49 6.52
N GLU A 87 21.37 -0.11 5.36
CA GLU A 87 21.62 0.51 4.05
C GLU A 87 20.38 1.08 3.37
N ILE A 88 19.19 0.59 3.70
CA ILE A 88 17.95 1.02 3.04
C ILE A 88 17.23 2.08 3.87
N ASP A 89 16.78 3.12 3.16
CA ASP A 89 15.96 4.18 3.74
C ASP A 89 14.65 3.62 4.29
N LYS A 90 14.43 3.85 5.58
CA LYS A 90 13.13 3.63 6.23
C LYS A 90 12.13 4.64 5.65
N ALA A 91 10.94 4.17 5.33
CA ALA A 91 9.90 4.98 4.74
C ALA A 91 9.57 6.17 5.67
N LYS A 92 9.60 7.39 5.11
CA LYS A 92 9.20 8.62 5.81
C LYS A 92 7.75 8.99 5.50
N PHE A 93 7.25 8.48 4.38
CA PHE A 93 5.90 8.68 3.91
C PHE A 93 5.27 7.33 3.59
N ILE A 94 3.95 7.26 3.76
CA ILE A 94 3.11 6.24 3.17
C ILE A 94 2.41 6.90 1.98
N ASN A 95 2.72 6.43 0.78
CA ASN A 95 2.02 6.81 -0.43
C ASN A 95 0.78 5.91 -0.57
N LEU A 96 -0.34 6.53 -0.95
CA LEU A 96 -1.62 5.90 -1.14
C LEU A 96 -2.10 6.15 -2.56
N TYR A 97 -2.38 5.08 -3.28
CA TYR A 97 -3.22 5.16 -4.47
C TYR A 97 -4.67 4.96 -4.04
N MET A 98 -5.51 5.92 -4.35
CA MET A 98 -6.94 5.88 -4.08
C MET A 98 -7.73 5.99 -5.37
N LEU A 99 -8.85 5.28 -5.41
CA LEU A 99 -9.81 5.33 -6.49
C LEU A 99 -11.10 5.91 -5.97
N LYS A 100 -11.69 6.82 -6.75
CA LYS A 100 -13.00 7.41 -6.45
C LYS A 100 -13.90 7.31 -7.68
N SER A 101 -15.02 6.62 -7.51
CA SER A 101 -16.13 6.65 -8.46
C SER A 101 -16.75 8.05 -8.56
N LEU A 102 -17.27 8.39 -9.74
CA LEU A 102 -18.07 9.59 -9.98
C LEU A 102 -19.39 9.63 -9.19
N VAL A 103 -19.81 8.50 -8.63
CA VAL A 103 -20.98 8.41 -7.75
C VAL A 103 -20.67 9.13 -6.43
N LEU A 104 -21.38 10.24 -6.17
CA LEU A 104 -21.15 11.11 -5.01
C LEU A 104 -21.17 10.38 -3.66
N SER A 105 -22.06 9.39 -3.51
CA SER A 105 -22.23 8.62 -2.27
C SER A 105 -21.21 7.49 -2.08
N ASP A 106 -20.42 7.16 -3.09
CA ASP A 106 -19.44 6.05 -3.03
C ASP A 106 -18.16 6.51 -2.32
N PRO A 107 -17.69 5.87 -1.25
CA PRO A 107 -16.43 6.26 -0.61
C PRO A 107 -15.21 6.02 -1.53
N PRO A 108 -14.10 6.73 -1.34
CA PRO A 108 -12.83 6.35 -1.95
C PRO A 108 -12.40 4.95 -1.53
N PHE A 109 -11.82 4.20 -2.46
CA PHE A 109 -11.26 2.86 -2.27
C PHE A 109 -9.73 2.93 -2.35
N ILE A 110 -9.02 2.32 -1.41
CA ILE A 110 -7.54 2.30 -1.45
C ILE A 110 -7.10 1.17 -2.39
N LEU A 111 -6.35 1.53 -3.43
CA LEU A 111 -5.80 0.61 -4.42
C LEU A 111 -4.57 -0.13 -3.91
N ALA A 112 -3.64 0.64 -3.36
CA ALA A 112 -2.35 0.19 -2.89
C ALA A 112 -1.78 1.25 -1.93
N ALA A 113 -0.95 0.79 -1.01
CA ALA A 113 -0.22 1.64 -0.08
C ALA A 113 1.22 1.16 0.01
N TYR A 114 2.19 2.07 -0.03
CA TYR A 114 3.61 1.70 0.04
C TYR A 114 4.45 2.74 0.75
N GLY A 115 5.51 2.30 1.42
CA GLY A 115 6.50 3.16 2.02
C GLY A 115 7.35 3.89 0.97
N SER A 116 7.55 5.19 1.15
CA SER A 116 8.39 6.03 0.29
C SER A 116 9.23 7.02 1.10
N ASN A 117 10.36 7.42 0.55
CA ASN A 117 11.21 8.52 1.04
C ASN A 117 11.04 9.81 0.19
N TYR A 118 10.29 9.74 -0.92
CA TYR A 118 10.00 10.87 -1.79
C TYR A 118 8.62 11.46 -1.49
N LYS A 119 8.51 12.78 -1.60
CA LYS A 119 7.28 13.56 -1.42
C LYS A 119 6.69 13.95 -2.77
#